data_AF-A0A8S9N6E1-F1
#
_entry.id   AF-A0A8S9N6E1-F1
#
_cell.length_a   1.000
_cell.length_b   1.000
_cell.length_c   1.000
_cell.angle_alpha   90.00
_cell.angle_beta   90.00
_cell.angle_gamma   90.00
#
_symmetry.space_group_name_H-M   'P 1'
#
loop_
_entity.id
_entity.type
_entity.pdbx_description
1 polymer ?
#
loop_
_entity_poly.entity_id
_entity_poly.type
_entity_poly.pdbx_seq_one_letter_code
_entity_poly.pdbx_strand_id
1 'polypeptide(L)'
;MEITKEEVVDVLKGCGLNAEAALRVLRQKSLFKFLSDNTLWMHDQIRDMGTQMVLEESGEGPGMRSRLWDRGEIMPLLNNMKETTSIRGIVLDFKKKFDESSVITISVEHFVLMKKLRLLQISHVELQGNLNLLPADPA
;
A
#
# COMPACT_ATOMS: atom_id res chain seq x y z
N MET A 1 -10.28 -3.50 2.12
CA MET A 1 -9.56 -4.58 1.41
C MET A 1 -9.31 -5.76 2.33
N GLU A 2 -9.72 -6.96 1.92
CA GLU A 2 -9.31 -8.23 2.53
C GLU A 2 -8.03 -8.69 1.82
N ILE A 3 -7.09 -9.28 2.55
CA ILE A 3 -5.82 -9.77 1.97
C ILE A 3 -5.68 -11.25 2.34
N THR A 4 -5.52 -12.09 1.34
CA THR A 4 -5.32 -13.54 1.49
C THR A 4 -3.88 -13.86 1.90
N LYS A 5 -3.67 -15.06 2.44
CA LYS A 5 -2.33 -15.56 2.77
C LYS A 5 -1.38 -15.53 1.57
N GLU A 6 -1.87 -15.91 0.40
CA GLU A 6 -1.10 -15.95 -0.85
C GLU A 6 -0.65 -14.54 -1.25
N GLU A 7 -1.55 -13.56 -1.22
CA GLU A 7 -1.22 -12.16 -1.49
C GLU A 7 -0.19 -11.61 -0.50
N VAL A 8 -0.31 -11.92 0.79
CA VAL A 8 0.68 -11.50 1.79
C VAL A 8 2.06 -12.08 1.47
N VAL A 9 2.12 -13.36 1.07
CA VAL A 9 3.39 -14.01 0.69
C VAL A 9 4.00 -13.34 -0.53
N ASP A 10 3.20 -13.03 -1.55
CA ASP A 10 3.67 -12.39 -2.78
C ASP A 10 4.17 -10.97 -2.51
N VAL A 11 3.46 -10.19 -1.69
CA VAL A 11 3.90 -8.86 -1.26
C VAL A 11 5.23 -8.92 -0.51
N LEU A 12 5.37 -9.82 0.46
CA LEU A 12 6.61 -9.97 1.22
C LEU A 12 7.79 -10.38 0.33
N LYS A 13 7.58 -11.34 -0.57
CA LYS A 13 8.60 -11.75 -1.55
C LYS A 13 8.98 -10.62 -2.50
N GLY A 14 7.99 -9.88 -3.00
CA GLY A 14 8.19 -8.71 -3.86
C GLY A 14 8.95 -7.59 -3.17
N CYS A 15 8.91 -7.53 -1.84
CA CYS A 15 9.72 -6.60 -1.03
C CYS A 15 11.10 -7.17 -0.65
N GLY A 16 11.53 -8.29 -1.23
CA GLY A 16 12.81 -8.94 -0.94
C GLY A 16 12.89 -9.61 0.44
N LEU A 17 11.75 -9.87 1.08
CA LEU A 17 11.68 -10.48 2.40
C LEU A 17 11.49 -12.00 2.31
N ASN A 18 12.07 -12.73 3.27
CA ASN A 18 11.71 -14.14 3.45
C ASN A 18 10.31 -14.24 4.08
N ALA A 19 9.30 -14.36 3.22
CA ALA A 19 7.90 -14.36 3.62
C ALA A 19 7.58 -15.43 4.69
N GLU A 20 8.08 -16.64 4.54
CA GLU A 20 7.82 -17.73 5.48
C GLU A 20 8.43 -17.44 6.86
N ALA A 21 9.68 -17.00 6.90
CA ALA A 21 10.35 -16.65 8.14
C ALA A 21 9.66 -15.46 8.84
N ALA A 22 9.32 -14.41 8.09
CA ALA A 22 8.63 -13.24 8.60
C ALA A 22 7.25 -13.60 9.19
N LEU A 23 6.43 -14.33 8.43
CA LEU A 23 5.10 -14.75 8.87
C LEU A 23 5.17 -15.68 10.09
N ARG A 24 6.17 -16.57 10.15
CA ARG A 24 6.38 -17.43 11.33
C ARG A 24 6.65 -16.61 12.58
N VAL A 25 7.58 -15.64 12.51
CA VAL A 25 7.94 -14.79 13.66
C VAL A 25 6.77 -13.92 14.09
N LEU A 26 6.10 -13.27 13.14
CA LEU A 26 4.96 -12.40 13.42
C LEU A 26 3.78 -13.19 14.04
N ARG A 27 3.54 -14.43 13.60
CA ARG A 27 2.53 -15.33 14.18
C ARG A 27 2.91 -15.80 15.59
N GLN A 28 4.18 -16.14 15.85
CA GLN A 28 4.67 -16.50 17.18
C GLN A 28 4.53 -15.35 18.20
N LYS A 29 4.58 -14.10 17.72
CA LYS A 29 4.36 -12.89 18.52
C LYS A 29 2.87 -12.50 18.64
N SER A 30 1.96 -13.30 18.10
CA SER A 30 0.52 -13.02 18.08
C SER A 30 0.15 -11.68 17.45
N LEU A 31 0.97 -11.17 16.52
CA LEU A 31 0.74 -9.89 15.85
C LEU A 31 -0.32 -9.99 14.76
N PHE A 32 -0.53 -11.19 14.23
CA PHE A 32 -1.59 -11.50 13.28
C PHE A 32 -1.97 -12.99 13.38
N LYS A 33 -3.09 -13.36 12.76
CA LYS A 33 -3.45 -14.75 12.46
C LYS A 33 -4.12 -14.83 11.09
N PHE A 34 -4.15 -16.02 10.51
CA PHE A 34 -5.03 -16.32 9.37
C PHE A 34 -6.36 -16.85 9.90
N LEU A 35 -7.47 -16.37 9.34
CA LEU A 35 -8.81 -16.89 9.61
C LEU A 35 -9.06 -18.17 8.81
N SER A 36 -10.22 -18.80 9.01
CA SER A 36 -10.59 -20.06 8.36
C SER A 36 -10.69 -19.96 6.83
N ASP A 37 -10.93 -18.76 6.31
CA ASP A 37 -10.98 -18.44 4.89
C ASP A 37 -9.62 -18.00 4.32
N ASN A 38 -8.53 -18.22 5.07
CA ASN A 38 -7.17 -17.79 4.75
C ASN A 38 -6.96 -16.27 4.65
N THR A 39 -7.90 -15.46 5.13
CA THR A 39 -7.71 -14.00 5.19
C THR A 39 -6.81 -13.62 6.36
N LEU A 40 -5.99 -12.59 6.15
CA LEU A 40 -5.13 -12.00 7.16
C LEU A 40 -5.98 -11.21 8.16
N TRP A 41 -5.86 -11.55 9.44
CA TRP A 41 -6.46 -10.79 10.52
C TRP A 41 -5.38 -10.27 11.47
N MET A 42 -5.48 -8.99 11.82
CA MET A 42 -4.66 -8.31 12.82
C MET A 42 -5.57 -7.66 13.84
N HIS A 43 -5.12 -7.61 15.10
CA HIS A 43 -5.79 -6.82 16.13
C HIS A 43 -5.79 -5.34 15.76
N ASP A 44 -6.91 -4.66 16.04
CA ASP A 44 -7.05 -3.23 15.74
C ASP A 44 -5.95 -2.40 16.42
N GLN A 45 -5.56 -2.73 17.65
CA GLN A 45 -4.44 -2.06 18.34
C GLN A 45 -3.10 -2.16 17.61
N ILE A 46 -2.80 -3.31 16.98
CA ILE A 46 -1.58 -3.49 16.19
C ILE A 46 -1.67 -2.69 14.89
N ARG A 47 -2.85 -2.65 14.27
CA ARG A 47 -3.12 -1.84 13.08
C ARG A 47 -2.97 -0.35 13.39
N ASP A 48 -3.57 0.11 14.48
CA ASP A 48 -3.54 1.50 14.93
C ASP A 48 -2.12 1.92 15.30
N MET A 49 -1.38 1.07 16.01
CA MET A 49 0.03 1.32 16.31
C MET A 49 0.86 1.45 15.03
N GLY A 50 0.71 0.51 14.08
CA GLY A 50 1.42 0.58 12.81
C GLY A 50 1.06 1.81 11.98
N THR A 51 -0.22 2.22 12.01
CA THR A 51 -0.74 3.43 11.35
C THR A 51 -0.13 4.68 11.97
N GLN A 52 -0.15 4.77 13.30
CA GLN A 52 0.40 5.89 14.05
C GLN A 52 1.90 6.07 13.80
N MET A 53 2.66 4.97 13.74
CA MET A 53 4.09 5.03 13.39
C MET A 53 4.31 5.72 12.04
N VAL A 54 3.45 5.51 11.04
CA VAL A 54 3.57 6.19 9.73
C VAL A 54 3.17 7.66 9.83
N LEU A 55 2.12 7.97 10.59
CA LEU A 55 1.67 9.35 10.78
C LEU A 55 2.75 10.20 11.48
N GLU A 56 3.55 9.58 12.35
CA GLU A 56 4.67 10.21 13.06
C GLU A 56 5.95 10.35 12.20
N GLU A 57 6.03 9.72 11.02
CA GLU A 57 7.22 9.83 10.15
C GLU A 57 7.45 11.26 9.65
N SER A 58 6.39 12.04 9.45
CA SER A 58 6.50 13.45 9.09
C SER A 58 5.25 14.26 9.44
N GLY A 59 5.47 15.40 10.09
CA GLY A 59 4.45 16.43 10.32
C GLY A 59 4.24 17.38 9.13
N GLU A 60 5.10 17.31 8.10
CA GLU A 60 5.07 18.21 6.94
C GLU A 60 4.01 17.82 5.90
N GLY A 61 3.44 16.62 6.01
CA GLY A 61 2.31 16.18 5.20
C GLY A 61 2.45 14.75 4.66
N PRO A 62 1.45 14.27 3.91
CA PRO A 62 1.41 12.89 3.41
C PRO A 62 2.54 12.55 2.44
N GLY A 63 3.04 13.51 1.65
CA GLY A 63 4.11 13.27 0.67
C GLY A 63 5.44 12.81 1.28
N MET A 64 5.68 13.20 2.54
CA MET A 64 6.91 12.87 3.24
C MET A 64 6.82 11.57 4.03
N ARG A 65 5.64 10.94 4.11
CA ARG A 65 5.44 9.63 4.74
C ARG A 65 5.89 8.51 3.80
N SER A 66 6.32 7.40 4.38
CA SER A 66 6.71 6.19 3.64
C SER A 66 5.52 5.41 3.09
N ARG A 67 4.33 5.57 3.67
CA ARG A 67 3.15 4.79 3.32
C ARG A 67 1.90 5.66 3.30
N LEU A 68 1.03 5.43 2.31
CA LEU A 68 -0.25 6.13 2.17
C LEU A 68 -1.37 5.13 1.92
N TRP A 69 -2.52 5.36 2.54
CA TRP A 69 -3.75 4.58 2.36
C TRP A 69 -5.02 5.45 2.31
N ASP A 70 -4.94 6.74 2.67
CA ASP A 70 -6.08 7.63 2.61
C ASP A 70 -6.24 8.22 1.19
N ARG A 71 -7.42 8.02 0.61
CA ARG A 71 -7.74 8.50 -0.74
C ARG A 71 -7.73 10.02 -0.86
N GLY A 72 -8.19 10.71 0.19
CA GLY A 72 -8.24 12.17 0.25
C GLY A 72 -6.83 12.78 0.30
N GLU A 73 -5.85 12.07 0.86
CA GLU A 73 -4.44 12.45 0.83
C GLU A 73 -3.75 12.05 -0.49
N ILE A 74 -4.04 10.85 -1.02
CA ILE A 74 -3.38 10.32 -2.22
C ILE A 74 -3.78 11.12 -3.47
N MET A 75 -5.06 11.39 -3.70
CA MET A 75 -5.53 11.99 -4.96
C MET A 75 -4.94 13.39 -5.22
N PRO A 76 -4.91 14.33 -4.26
CA PRO A 76 -4.25 15.63 -4.46
C PRO A 76 -2.73 15.49 -4.67
N LEU A 77 -2.10 14.52 -4.03
CA LEU A 77 -0.67 14.27 -4.13
C LEU A 77 -0.27 13.73 -5.51
N LEU A 78 -1.10 12.87 -6.13
CA LEU A 78 -0.88 12.44 -7.51
C LEU A 78 -0.89 13.63 -8.49
N ASN A 79 -1.70 14.67 -8.22
CA ASN A 79 -1.75 15.88 -9.03
C ASN A 79 -0.59 16.86 -8.75
N ASN A 80 0.11 16.73 -7.62
CA ASN A 80 1.22 17.60 -7.22
C ASN A 80 2.43 16.78 -6.76
N MET A 81 3.18 16.25 -7.74
CA MET A 81 4.23 15.25 -7.53
C MET A 81 5.52 15.76 -6.84
N LYS A 82 5.58 17.02 -6.41
CA LYS A 82 6.84 17.68 -5.99
C LYS A 82 7.48 17.11 -4.72
N GLU A 83 6.75 16.32 -3.93
CA GLU A 83 7.22 15.85 -2.62
C GLU A 83 6.84 14.39 -2.36
N THR A 84 7.12 13.49 -3.31
CA THR A 84 6.72 12.06 -3.22
C THR A 84 7.90 11.10 -3.05
N THR A 85 9.08 11.64 -2.72
CA THR A 85 10.35 10.89 -2.73
C THR A 85 10.54 9.96 -1.54
N SER A 86 9.71 10.06 -0.51
CA SER A 86 9.74 9.19 0.68
C SER A 86 8.82 7.98 0.55
N ILE A 87 7.84 8.04 -0.36
CA ILE A 87 6.79 7.04 -0.48
C ILE A 87 7.38 5.70 -0.94
N ARG A 88 7.09 4.66 -0.16
CA ARG A 88 7.44 3.26 -0.41
C ARG A 88 6.22 2.37 -0.62
N GLY A 89 5.06 2.74 -0.10
CA GLY A 89 3.84 1.95 -0.22
C GLY A 89 2.61 2.81 -0.44
N ILE A 90 1.78 2.43 -1.41
CA ILE A 90 0.47 3.03 -1.64
C ILE A 90 -0.58 1.93 -1.65
N VAL A 91 -1.63 2.12 -0.84
CA VAL A 91 -2.85 1.31 -0.86
C VAL A 91 -4.01 2.20 -1.28
N LEU A 92 -4.68 1.85 -2.37
CA LEU A 92 -5.75 2.65 -2.94
C LEU A 92 -6.99 1.79 -3.22
N ASP A 93 -8.01 1.89 -2.36
CA ASP A 93 -9.23 1.08 -2.43
C ASP A 93 -10.48 1.98 -2.55
N PHE A 94 -11.21 1.85 -3.66
CA PHE A 94 -12.41 2.64 -3.93
C PHE A 94 -13.75 1.93 -3.73
N LYS A 95 -13.78 0.72 -3.14
CA LYS A 95 -14.96 -0.19 -2.97
C LYS A 95 -16.29 0.42 -2.46
N LYS A 96 -16.35 1.67 -1.97
CA LYS A 96 -17.52 2.20 -1.20
C LYS A 96 -17.94 3.67 -1.43
N LYS A 97 -17.45 4.42 -2.42
CA LYS A 97 -17.78 5.88 -2.49
C LYS A 97 -18.22 6.45 -3.85
N PHE A 98 -18.26 5.67 -4.92
CA PHE A 98 -18.69 6.16 -6.23
C PHE A 98 -19.92 5.39 -6.69
N ASP A 99 -20.82 6.11 -7.36
CA ASP A 99 -21.93 5.54 -8.10
C ASP A 99 -21.40 4.45 -9.04
N GLU A 100 -22.11 3.33 -9.19
CA GLU A 100 -21.64 2.10 -9.87
C GLU A 100 -21.19 2.34 -11.33
N SER A 101 -21.47 3.51 -11.87
CA SER A 101 -21.15 3.98 -13.22
C SER A 101 -19.76 4.66 -13.37
N SER A 102 -19.13 5.12 -12.28
CA SER A 102 -17.88 5.90 -12.38
C SER A 102 -16.63 5.03 -12.22
N VAL A 103 -16.02 4.64 -13.34
CA VAL A 103 -14.67 4.05 -13.35
C VAL A 103 -13.65 5.15 -13.01
N ILE A 104 -12.86 4.94 -11.96
CA ILE A 104 -11.74 5.84 -11.63
C ILE A 104 -10.54 5.37 -12.40
N THR A 105 -10.03 6.23 -13.27
CA THR A 105 -8.82 5.96 -14.06
C THR A 105 -7.66 6.80 -13.53
N ILE A 106 -6.51 6.18 -13.30
CA ILE A 106 -5.28 6.84 -12.87
C ILE A 106 -4.17 6.50 -13.85
N SER A 107 -3.49 7.53 -14.38
CA SER A 107 -2.32 7.32 -15.24
C SER A 107 -1.15 6.75 -14.43
N VAL A 108 -0.46 5.77 -15.02
CA VAL A 108 0.79 5.21 -14.48
C VAL A 108 1.86 6.29 -14.29
N GLU A 109 1.82 7.36 -15.09
CA GLU A 109 2.81 8.44 -15.04
C GLU A 109 2.94 9.11 -13.67
N HIS A 110 1.85 9.15 -12.88
CA HIS A 110 1.89 9.72 -11.53
C HIS A 110 2.82 8.97 -10.58
N PHE A 111 3.05 7.68 -10.82
CA PHE A 111 3.89 6.83 -9.96
C PHE A 111 5.35 6.78 -10.43
N VAL A 112 5.65 7.20 -11.66
CA VAL A 112 6.99 7.08 -12.26
C VAL A 112 8.06 7.86 -11.48
N LEU A 113 7.68 8.98 -10.87
CA LEU A 113 8.59 9.81 -10.07
C LEU A 113 8.80 9.29 -8.65
N MET A 114 7.98 8.34 -8.18
CA MET A 114 8.06 7.76 -6.83
C MET A 114 9.17 6.70 -6.76
N LYS A 115 10.44 7.10 -6.88
CA LYS A 115 11.60 6.19 -7.03
C LYS A 115 11.82 5.19 -5.89
N LYS A 116 11.20 5.40 -4.73
CA LYS A 116 11.27 4.47 -3.59
C LYS A 116 10.04 3.58 -3.45
N LEU A 117 9.06 3.67 -4.35
CA LEU A 117 7.83 2.88 -4.32
C LEU A 117 8.18 1.40 -4.51
N ARG A 118 7.74 0.56 -3.56
CA ARG A 118 7.96 -0.89 -3.54
C ARG A 118 6.65 -1.68 -3.56
N LEU A 119 5.58 -1.07 -3.04
CA LEU A 119 4.26 -1.68 -3.00
C LEU A 119 3.22 -0.70 -3.56
N LEU A 120 2.52 -1.14 -4.60
CA LEU A 120 1.36 -0.45 -5.15
C LEU A 120 0.19 -1.42 -5.16
N GLN A 121 -0.74 -1.26 -4.22
CA GLN A 121 -1.92 -2.09 -4.10
C GLN A 121 -3.16 -1.27 -4.42
N ILE A 122 -3.86 -1.62 -5.49
CA ILE A 122 -4.99 -0.85 -6.00
C ILE A 122 -6.19 -1.76 -6.19
N SER A 123 -7.37 -1.29 -5.79
CA SER A 123 -8.63 -2.01 -5.92
C SER A 123 -9.73 -1.06 -6.39
N HIS A 124 -10.52 -1.50 -7.36
CA HIS A 124 -11.61 -0.72 -7.98
C HIS A 124 -11.12 0.57 -8.67
N VAL A 125 -9.98 0.51 -9.38
CA VAL A 125 -9.40 1.59 -10.18
C VAL A 125 -8.78 0.98 -11.43
N GLU A 126 -8.86 1.68 -12.56
CA GLU A 126 -8.16 1.32 -13.79
C GLU A 126 -6.84 2.11 -13.89
N LEU A 127 -5.72 1.39 -14.05
CA LEU A 127 -4.44 2.01 -14.37
C LEU A 127 -4.31 2.17 -15.88
N GLN A 128 -4.13 3.42 -16.34
CA GLN A 128 -3.94 3.72 -17.75
C GLN A 128 -2.47 3.98 -18.06
N GLY A 129 -1.97 3.37 -19.13
CA GLY A 129 -0.62 3.58 -19.64
C GLY A 129 0.27 2.34 -19.51
N ASN A 130 1.57 2.54 -19.69
CA ASN A 130 2.53 1.44 -19.73
C ASN A 130 3.02 1.08 -18.31
N LEU A 131 2.62 -0.07 -17.80
CA LEU A 131 3.02 -0.57 -16.48
C LEU A 131 4.53 -0.78 -16.33
N ASN A 132 5.28 -0.94 -17.44
CA ASN A 132 6.74 -1.05 -17.39
C ASN A 132 7.44 0.27 -16.98
N LEU A 133 6.70 1.38 -16.90
CA LEU A 133 7.21 2.65 -16.40
C LEU A 133 7.16 2.75 -14.88
N LEU A 134 6.45 1.84 -14.20
CA LEU A 134 6.43 1.81 -12.74
C LEU A 134 7.86 1.66 -12.19
N PRO A 135 8.17 2.31 -11.05
CA PRO A 135 9.47 2.17 -10.42
C PRO A 135 9.81 0.69 -10.18
N ALA A 136 10.99 0.27 -10.64
CA ALA A 136 11.55 -1.03 -10.27
C ALA A 136 11.98 -1.02 -8.79
N ASP A 137 12.05 -2.20 -8.16
CA ASP A 137 12.53 -2.30 -6.77
C ASP A 137 13.96 -1.74 -6.70
N PRO A 138 14.23 -0.75 -5.81
CA PRO A 138 15.59 -0.26 -5.62
C PRO A 138 16.48 -1.40 -5.11
N ALA A 139 17.53 -1.69 -5.88
CA ALA A 139 18.57 -2.67 -5.54
C ALA A 139 19.27 -2.37 -4.20
#